data_AF-A0A1W1DHQ9-F1
#
_entry.id   AF-A0A1W1DHQ9-F1
#
_cell.length_a   1.000
_cell.length_b   1.000
_cell.length_c   1.000
_cell.angle_alpha   90.00
_cell.angle_beta   90.00
_cell.angle_gamma   90.00
#
_symmetry.space_group_name_H-M   'P 1'
#
loop_
_entity.id
_entity.type
_entity.pdbx_description
1 polymer ?
#
loop_
_entity_poly.entity_id
_entity_poly.type
_entity_poly.pdbx_seq_one_letter_code
_entity_poly.pdbx_strand_id
1 'polypeptide(L)' 'MLKNITGWIKELTSAGVALIALAVVVQVIFGATAAFLPGDVVGSIIGIVGQLGGANLVGLVAVALLYTLFNKKKT' A
#
# COMPACT_ATOMS: atom_id res chain seq x y z
N MET A 1 -21.09 -6.50 21.34
CA MET A 1 -21.62 -5.84 20.12
C MET A 1 -20.49 -5.26 19.26
N LEU A 2 -19.56 -4.45 19.80
CA LEU A 2 -18.40 -3.94 19.05
C LEU A 2 -17.54 -5.03 18.40
N LYS A 3 -17.31 -6.17 19.08
CA LYS A 3 -16.56 -7.31 18.51
C LYS A 3 -17.16 -7.88 17.23
N ASN A 4 -18.50 -7.86 17.10
CA ASN A 4 -19.18 -8.38 15.90
C ASN A 4 -19.04 -7.39 14.74
N ILE A 5 -19.13 -6.09 15.02
CA ILE A 5 -18.92 -5.03 14.04
C ILE A 5 -17.48 -5.06 13.52
N THR A 6 -16.48 -5.22 14.41
CA THR A 6 -15.08 -5.33 14.00
C THR A 6 -14.81 -6.59 13.18
N GLY A 7 -15.51 -7.71 13.48
CA GLY A 7 -15.43 -8.93 12.69
C GLY A 7 -15.93 -8.71 11.26
N TRP A 8 -17.11 -8.10 11.12
CA TRP A 8 -17.71 -7.83 9.82
C TRP A 8 -16.90 -6.85 8.97
N ILE A 9 -16.35 -5.79 9.58
CA ILE A 9 -15.43 -4.87 8.91
C ILE A 9 -14.19 -5.59 8.40
N LYS A 10 -13.62 -6.51 9.18
CA LYS A 10 -12.44 -7.27 8.79
C LYS A 10 -12.73 -8.19 7.60
N GLU A 11 -13.86 -8.88 7.61
CA GLU A 11 -14.29 -9.74 6.50
C GLU A 11 -14.54 -8.92 5.23
N LEU A 12 -15.25 -7.79 5.34
CA LEU A 12 -15.53 -6.92 4.21
C LEU A 12 -14.25 -6.28 3.65
N THR A 13 -13.31 -5.89 4.52
CA THR A 13 -12.00 -5.40 4.09
C THR A 13 -11.22 -6.51 3.38
N SER A 14 -11.22 -7.73 3.91
CA SER A 14 -10.57 -8.87 3.26
C SER A 14 -11.16 -9.16 1.87
N ALA A 15 -12.48 -9.09 1.74
CA ALA A 15 -13.16 -9.22 0.45
C ALA A 15 -12.80 -8.08 -0.50
N GLY A 16 -12.81 -6.83 -0.02
CA GLY A 16 -12.41 -5.65 -0.79
C GLY A 16 -10.97 -5.73 -1.30
N VAL A 17 -10.04 -6.19 -0.46
CA VAL A 17 -8.63 -6.39 -0.85
C VAL A 17 -8.51 -7.46 -1.95
N ALA A 18 -9.25 -8.56 -1.85
CA ALA A 18 -9.27 -9.59 -2.89
C ALA A 18 -9.82 -9.04 -4.23
N LEU A 19 -10.85 -8.18 -4.18
CA LEU A 19 -11.38 -7.51 -5.37
C LEU A 19 -10.38 -6.54 -6.00
N ILE A 20 -9.64 -5.77 -5.19
CA ILE A 20 -8.56 -4.91 -5.66
C ILE A 20 -7.46 -5.73 -6.34
N ALA A 21 -7.09 -6.88 -5.76
CA ALA A 21 -6.09 -7.77 -6.35
C ALA A 21 -6.54 -8.29 -7.72
N LEU A 22 -7.82 -8.66 -7.87
CA LEU A 22 -8.39 -9.07 -9.16
C LEU A 22 -8.37 -7.92 -10.18
N ALA A 23 -8.73 -6.70 -9.75
CA ALA A 23 -8.68 -5.51 -10.60
C ALA A 23 -7.27 -5.23 -11.15
N VAL A 24 -6.24 -5.39 -10.32
CA VAL A 24 -4.84 -5.23 -10.73
C VAL A 24 -4.48 -6.23 -11.83
N VAL A 25 -4.83 -7.50 -11.68
CA VAL A 25 -4.53 -8.53 -12.71
C VAL A 25 -5.20 -8.19 -14.04
N VAL A 26 -6.46 -7.79 -14.01
CA VAL A 26 -7.22 -7.40 -15.21
C VAL A 26 -6.59 -6.19 -15.90
N GLN A 27 -6.22 -5.15 -15.14
CA GLN A 27 -5.58 -3.95 -15.70
C GLN A 27 -4.19 -4.21 -16.26
N VAL A 28 -3.45 -5.16 -15.70
CA VAL A 28 -2.14 -5.55 -16.25
C VAL A 28 -2.29 -6.24 -17.61
N ILE A 29 -3.33 -7.07 -17.78
CA ILE A 29 -3.57 -7.81 -19.04
C ILE A 29 -4.17 -6.92 -20.13
N PHE A 30 -5.18 -6.13 -19.76
CA PHE A 30 -5.98 -5.36 -20.72
C PHE A 30 -5.63 -3.86 -20.79
N GLY A 31 -4.74 -3.39 -19.92
CA GLY A 31 -4.35 -1.98 -19.81
C GLY A 31 -5.29 -1.13 -18.95
N ALA A 32 -4.93 0.14 -18.76
CA ALA A 32 -5.63 1.09 -17.89
C ALA A 32 -7.08 1.40 -18.30
N THR A 33 -7.45 1.11 -19.56
CA THR A 33 -8.80 1.30 -20.11
C THR A 33 -9.64 0.02 -20.08
N ALA A 34 -9.31 -0.95 -19.22
CA ALA A 34 -10.13 -2.14 -19.04
C ALA A 34 -11.60 -1.75 -18.76
N ALA A 35 -12.49 -1.99 -19.72
CA ALA A 35 -13.85 -1.44 -19.76
C ALA A 35 -14.75 -1.84 -18.59
N PHE A 36 -14.34 -2.82 -17.78
CA PHE A 36 -15.08 -3.37 -16.66
C PHE A 36 -14.65 -2.81 -15.29
N LEU A 37 -13.66 -1.92 -15.25
CA LEU A 37 -13.13 -1.36 -14.00
C LEU A 37 -13.38 0.16 -13.91
N PRO A 38 -14.03 0.65 -12.84
CA PRO A 38 -14.20 2.08 -12.63
C PRO A 38 -12.88 2.71 -12.17
N GLY A 39 -12.05 3.14 -13.13
CA GLY A 39 -10.82 3.89 -12.89
C GLY A 39 -9.52 3.06 -12.92
N ASP A 40 -8.38 3.73 -12.77
CA ASP A 40 -7.04 3.13 -12.84
C ASP A 40 -6.52 2.73 -11.43
N VAL A 41 -6.64 1.46 -11.08
CA VAL A 41 -6.27 0.93 -9.76
C VAL A 41 -4.75 0.81 -9.66
N VAL A 42 -4.10 0.33 -10.72
CA VAL A 42 -2.64 0.19 -10.78
C VAL A 42 -1.98 1.56 -10.69
N GLY A 43 -2.45 2.55 -11.46
CA GLY A 43 -1.95 3.92 -11.39
C GLY A 43 -2.18 4.57 -10.02
N SER A 44 -3.31 4.30 -9.37
CA SER A 44 -3.58 4.79 -8.01
C SER A 44 -2.60 4.22 -6.98
N ILE A 45 -2.29 2.91 -7.04
CA ILE A 45 -1.30 2.28 -6.14
C ILE A 45 0.10 2.83 -6.40
N ILE A 46 0.50 2.91 -7.68
CA ILE A 46 1.79 3.48 -8.06
C ILE A 46 1.90 4.95 -7.63
N GLY A 47 0.83 5.73 -7.74
CA GLY A 47 0.78 7.11 -7.26
C GLY A 47 1.01 7.21 -5.75
N ILE A 48 0.36 6.35 -4.96
CA ILE A 48 0.56 6.30 -3.50
C ILE A 48 2.00 5.89 -3.16
N VAL A 49 2.52 4.83 -3.79
CA VAL A 49 3.90 4.38 -3.59
C VAL A 49 4.90 5.45 -4.04
N GLY A 50 4.61 6.14 -5.14
CA GLY A 50 5.39 7.26 -5.65
C GLY A 50 5.35 8.48 -4.72
N GLN A 51 4.25 8.74 -4.03
CA GLN A 51 4.18 9.76 -2.98
C GLN A 51 4.99 9.36 -1.74
N LEU A 52 5.05 8.06 -1.42
CA LEU A 52 5.88 7.53 -0.34
C LEU A 52 7.38 7.54 -0.70
N GLY A 53 7.72 7.29 -1.97
CA GLY A 53 9.10 7.20 -2.47
C GLY A 53 9.70 8.50 -3.00
N GLY A 54 8.89 9.39 -3.55
CA GLY A 54 9.29 10.69 -4.10
C GLY A 54 9.68 11.71 -3.04
N ALA A 55 9.62 11.33 -1.76
CA ALA A 55 9.82 12.24 -0.67
C ALA A 55 11.29 12.55 -0.34
N ASN A 56 12.34 11.94 -0.92
CA ASN A 56 13.75 12.09 -0.45
C ASN A 56 13.98 11.82 1.08
N LEU A 57 12.91 11.54 1.83
CA LEU A 57 12.78 11.49 3.28
C LEU A 57 12.96 10.07 3.80
N VAL A 58 12.51 9.05 3.05
CA VAL A 58 12.77 7.64 3.38
C VAL A 58 14.29 7.37 3.41
N GLY A 59 15.06 8.02 2.53
CA GLY A 59 16.53 7.96 2.52
C GLY A 59 17.20 8.65 3.71
N LEU A 60 16.70 9.81 4.15
CA LEU A 60 17.19 10.50 5.35
C LEU A 60 16.83 9.74 6.64
N VAL A 61 15.63 9.14 6.68
CA VAL A 61 15.18 8.30 7.80
C VAL A 61 16.05 7.05 7.92
N ALA A 62 16.44 6.44 6.80
CA ALA A 62 17.39 5.33 6.79
C ALA A 62 18.78 5.74 7.31
N VAL A 63 19.29 6.92 6.92
CA VAL A 63 20.59 7.43 7.41
C VAL A 63 20.57 7.74 8.91
N ALA A 64 19.48 8.32 9.42
CA ALA A 64 19.31 8.59 10.84
C ALA A 64 19.21 7.29 11.69
N LEU A 65 18.51 6.27 11.17
CA LEU A 65 18.46 4.94 11.80
C LEU A 65 19.84 4.28 11.85
N LEU A 66 20.63 4.38 10.77
CA LEU A 66 22.01 3.90 10.77
C LEU A 66 22.88 4.66 11.77
N TYR A 67 22.78 5.99 11.83
CA TYR A 67 23.53 6.80 12.79
C TYR A 67 23.21 6.41 14.24
N THR A 68 21.94 6.25 14.58
CA THR A 68 21.51 5.86 15.93
C THR A 68 21.91 4.44 16.31
N LEU A 69 21.96 3.51 15.36
CA LEU A 69 22.51 2.17 15.56
C LEU A 69 24.02 2.20 15.80
N PHE A 70 24.78 2.98 15.04
CA PHE A 70 26.23 3.11 15.22
C PHE A 70 26.62 3.88 16.48
N ASN A 71 25.82 4.86 16.89
CA ASN A 71 26.10 5.68 18.07
C ASN A 71 25.54 5.10 19.37
N LYS A 72 24.82 3.97 19.32
CA LYS A 72 24.55 3.15 20.50
C LYS A 72 25.86 2.51 20.98
N LYS A 73 26.55 3.20 21.90
CA LYS A 73 27.60 2.56 22.70
C LYS A 73 26.98 1.36 23.43
N LYS A 74 27.62 0.20 23.27
CA LYS A 74 27.33 -1.00 24.08
C LYS A 74 27.52 -0.62 25.54
N THR A 75 26.41 -0.43 26.23
CA THR A 75 26.32 -0.67 27.68
C THR A 75 26.00 -2.13 27.87
#